data_AF-A0A7C1Y4C8-F1
#
_entry.id   AF-A0A7C1Y4C8-F1
#
_cell.length_a   1.000
_cell.length_b   1.000
_cell.length_c   1.000
_cell.angle_alpha   90.00
_cell.angle_beta   90.00
_cell.angle_gamma   90.00
#
_symmetry.space_group_name_H-M   'P 1'
#
loop_
_entity.id
_entity.type
_entity.pdbx_description
1 polymer ?
#
loop_
_entity_poly.entity_id
_entity_poly.type
_entity_poly.pdbx_seq_one_letter_code
_entity_poly.pdbx_strand_id
1 'polypeptide(L)'
;FVLDAFWIGALLTVILTGIYTVLGGLRAVVYTDTAQTVILLIGSFFITFFGLQKLGGWSELQMICRDNAANFALWRPNTDPDFPWLGVLIASPIIGIWYWCTDQYIVQRALSAKDLKNARRGALWGSFLKVWPVMIFLVPGLIGYAMHQKGLIEIPTKITDGQQGLDGDQVFAVMVSSLLPAGLRGLVVGGLLAALMSSLSSLFNSCASLFTVDIYEKINPKASERHLVSVGRVATVVVVAMGIIWIPVMQRISQGGLYKYLQSVQGYLAPPITAVFLLGLFCKRINGKGAVAGLAIGFIVGMAKLIIQALTGGDDPYITSPGWLVYVGEYNFLFATGWLLLISILSIVGVSLLTAPPKYEKIAELTYATVTPEQRREIRESWGLAEVLLTVLVLGLVLGLYVYFSFWLR
;
A
#
# COMPACT_ATOMS: atom_id res chain seq x y z
N PHE A 1 -2.14 -2.60 31.20
CA PHE A 1 -1.43 -3.25 30.07
C PHE A 1 -1.18 -4.69 30.45
N VAL A 2 -1.93 -5.63 29.88
CA VAL A 2 -1.62 -7.06 29.98
C VAL A 2 -0.89 -7.43 28.70
N LEU A 3 0.30 -8.02 28.81
CA LEU A 3 1.03 -8.59 27.68
C LEU A 3 0.28 -9.83 27.21
N ASP A 4 -0.65 -9.64 26.28
CA ASP A 4 -1.33 -10.73 25.60
C ASP A 4 -0.48 -11.29 24.45
N ALA A 5 -0.97 -12.34 23.80
CA ALA A 5 -0.29 -12.98 22.67
C ALA A 5 -0.04 -12.00 21.51
N PHE A 6 -0.89 -10.98 21.35
CA PHE A 6 -0.70 -9.94 20.34
C PHE A 6 0.53 -9.08 20.67
N TRP A 7 0.64 -8.56 21.89
CA TRP A 7 1.80 -7.76 22.30
C TRP A 7 3.11 -8.54 22.24
N ILE A 8 3.09 -9.80 22.68
CA ILE A 8 4.27 -10.68 22.60
C ILE A 8 4.68 -10.89 21.14
N GLY A 9 3.73 -11.24 20.27
CA GLY A 9 4.00 -11.47 18.85
C GLY A 9 4.49 -10.21 18.12
N ALA A 10 3.87 -9.06 18.37
CA ALA A 10 4.26 -7.79 17.77
C ALA A 10 5.66 -7.36 18.20
N LEU A 11 5.95 -7.36 19.50
CA LEU A 11 7.26 -6.98 20.04
C LEU A 11 8.35 -7.94 19.57
N LEU A 12 8.11 -9.24 19.64
CA LEU A 12 9.08 -10.25 19.21
C LEU A 12 9.39 -10.12 17.72
N THR A 13 8.36 -9.93 16.87
CA THR A 13 8.56 -9.74 15.42
C THR A 13 9.35 -8.47 15.13
N VAL A 14 8.98 -7.35 15.74
CA VAL A 14 9.65 -6.05 15.51
C VAL A 14 11.10 -6.07 16.00
N ILE A 15 11.36 -6.63 17.19
CA ILE A 15 12.70 -6.70 17.77
C ILE A 15 13.59 -7.65 16.99
N LEU A 16 13.14 -8.89 16.72
CA LEU A 16 13.92 -9.84 15.93
C LEU A 16 14.22 -9.28 14.54
N THR A 17 13.24 -8.61 13.93
CA THR A 17 13.43 -7.95 12.65
C THR A 17 14.48 -6.85 12.69
N GLY A 18 14.41 -5.97 13.69
CA GLY A 18 15.41 -4.93 13.89
C GLY A 18 16.82 -5.51 14.01
N ILE A 19 17.00 -6.61 14.76
CA ILE A 19 18.30 -7.25 14.97
C ILE A 19 18.89 -7.75 13.64
N TYR A 20 18.15 -8.54 12.84
CA TYR A 20 18.73 -9.10 11.62
C TYR A 20 18.82 -8.08 10.47
N THR A 21 17.96 -7.04 10.45
CA THR A 21 18.02 -5.96 9.46
C THR A 21 19.35 -5.22 9.51
N VAL A 22 19.91 -5.05 10.72
CA VAL A 22 21.24 -4.43 10.91
C VAL A 22 22.37 -5.24 10.25
N LEU A 23 22.16 -6.52 10.00
CA LEU A 23 23.14 -7.46 9.44
C LEU A 23 22.89 -7.80 7.96
N GLY A 24 21.66 -7.65 7.47
CA GLY A 24 21.24 -8.07 6.13
C GLY A 24 21.33 -6.95 5.07
N GLY A 25 21.96 -7.24 3.93
CA GLY A 25 21.97 -6.34 2.77
C GLY A 25 20.84 -6.62 1.78
N LEU A 26 20.55 -5.65 0.88
CA LEU A 26 19.47 -5.71 -0.12
C LEU A 26 19.45 -7.01 -0.94
N ARG A 27 20.63 -7.55 -1.31
CA ARG A 27 20.74 -8.80 -2.06
C ARG A 27 20.11 -9.97 -1.30
N ALA A 28 20.42 -10.13 -0.01
CA ALA A 28 19.87 -11.21 0.80
C ALA A 28 18.34 -11.13 0.88
N VAL A 29 17.82 -9.92 1.08
CA VAL A 29 16.37 -9.63 1.15
C VAL A 29 15.66 -10.06 -0.13
N VAL A 30 16.21 -9.75 -1.31
CA VAL A 30 15.57 -10.09 -2.60
C VAL A 30 15.47 -11.61 -2.79
N TYR A 31 16.50 -12.38 -2.41
CA TYR A 31 16.46 -13.85 -2.51
C TYR A 31 15.45 -14.46 -1.55
N THR A 32 15.41 -13.99 -0.29
CA THR A 32 14.43 -14.48 0.68
C THR A 32 13.00 -14.16 0.26
N ASP A 33 12.74 -12.96 -0.27
CA ASP A 33 11.42 -12.55 -0.73
C ASP A 33 10.93 -13.38 -1.91
N THR A 34 11.84 -13.74 -2.81
CA THR A 34 11.51 -14.59 -3.97
C THR A 34 11.03 -15.96 -3.51
N ALA A 35 11.73 -16.59 -2.56
CA ALA A 35 11.32 -17.87 -1.99
C ALA A 35 10.00 -17.77 -1.21
N GLN A 36 9.84 -16.72 -0.40
CA GLN A 36 8.62 -16.46 0.37
C GLN A 36 7.40 -16.25 -0.53
N THR A 37 7.57 -15.54 -1.64
CA THR A 37 6.49 -15.29 -2.61
C THR A 37 5.91 -16.62 -3.12
N VAL A 38 6.76 -17.57 -3.49
CA VAL A 38 6.31 -18.91 -3.95
C VAL A 38 5.54 -19.64 -2.84
N ILE A 39 6.06 -19.63 -1.62
CA ILE A 39 5.42 -20.28 -0.47
C ILE A 39 4.03 -19.68 -0.19
N LEU A 40 3.92 -18.35 -0.19
CA LEU A 40 2.65 -17.67 0.07
C LEU A 40 1.63 -17.90 -1.06
N LEU A 41 2.06 -17.89 -2.32
CA LEU A 41 1.17 -18.19 -3.45
C LEU A 41 0.61 -19.61 -3.37
N ILE A 42 1.44 -20.59 -3.04
CA ILE A 42 1.02 -21.98 -2.83
C ILE A 42 0.05 -22.06 -1.65
N GLY A 43 0.38 -21.41 -0.53
CA GLY A 43 -0.47 -21.35 0.65
C GLY A 43 -1.85 -20.80 0.37
N SER A 44 -1.92 -19.63 -0.27
CA SER A 44 -3.19 -18.98 -0.59
C SER A 44 -4.00 -19.74 -1.63
N PHE A 45 -3.34 -20.39 -2.60
CA PHE A 45 -4.01 -21.31 -3.54
C PHE A 45 -4.71 -22.45 -2.79
N PHE A 46 -3.99 -23.14 -1.89
CA PHE A 46 -4.57 -24.26 -1.14
C PHE A 46 -5.68 -23.82 -0.17
N ILE A 47 -5.57 -22.65 0.46
CA ILE A 47 -6.65 -22.09 1.29
C ILE A 47 -7.91 -21.89 0.45
N THR A 48 -7.78 -21.31 -0.74
CA THR A 48 -8.91 -21.09 -1.66
C THR A 48 -9.51 -22.43 -2.10
N PHE A 49 -8.66 -23.38 -2.48
CA PHE A 49 -9.08 -24.71 -2.94
C PHE A 49 -9.82 -25.49 -1.86
N PHE A 50 -9.22 -25.67 -0.67
CA PHE A 50 -9.85 -26.40 0.42
C PHE A 50 -11.08 -25.68 0.99
N GLY A 51 -11.06 -24.36 0.99
CA GLY A 51 -12.21 -23.53 1.39
C GLY A 51 -13.41 -23.78 0.47
N LEU A 52 -13.23 -23.69 -0.85
CA LEU A 52 -14.30 -23.99 -1.82
C LEU A 52 -14.75 -25.45 -1.72
N GLN A 53 -13.81 -26.39 -1.59
CA GLN A 53 -14.14 -27.82 -1.45
C GLN A 53 -15.03 -28.08 -0.23
N LYS A 54 -14.70 -27.53 0.94
CA LYS A 54 -15.51 -27.69 2.16
C LYS A 54 -16.84 -26.94 2.10
N LEU A 55 -16.88 -25.79 1.42
CA LEU A 55 -18.08 -24.97 1.33
C LEU A 55 -19.17 -25.64 0.46
N GLY A 56 -18.76 -26.36 -0.58
CA GLY A 56 -19.65 -26.94 -1.60
C GLY A 56 -19.41 -26.40 -3.02
N GLY A 57 -18.32 -25.66 -3.23
CA GLY A 57 -17.92 -25.11 -4.53
C GLY A 57 -18.30 -23.64 -4.74
N TRP A 58 -18.03 -23.15 -5.94
CA TRP A 58 -18.23 -21.74 -6.31
C TRP A 58 -19.70 -21.33 -6.36
N SER A 59 -20.58 -22.21 -6.85
CA SER A 59 -22.02 -21.94 -6.91
C SER A 59 -22.63 -21.74 -5.53
N GLU A 60 -22.17 -22.50 -4.54
CA GLU A 60 -22.59 -22.36 -3.15
C GLU A 60 -22.11 -21.04 -2.54
N LEU A 61 -20.85 -20.66 -2.83
CA LEU A 61 -20.32 -19.34 -2.45
C LEU A 61 -21.20 -18.21 -2.98
N GLN A 62 -21.57 -18.26 -4.26
CA GLN A 62 -22.44 -17.26 -4.87
C GLN A 62 -23.82 -17.25 -4.22
N MET A 63 -24.40 -18.41 -3.92
CA MET A 63 -25.72 -18.50 -3.26
C MET A 63 -25.71 -17.81 -1.90
N ILE A 64 -24.72 -18.08 -1.06
CA ILE A 64 -24.62 -17.48 0.28
C ILE A 64 -24.29 -15.97 0.19
N CYS A 65 -23.40 -15.58 -0.73
CA CYS A 65 -23.04 -14.18 -0.89
C CYS A 65 -24.17 -13.33 -1.50
N ARG A 66 -25.15 -13.92 -2.20
CA ARG A 66 -26.28 -13.19 -2.78
C ARG A 66 -27.16 -12.53 -1.73
N ASP A 67 -27.33 -13.16 -0.58
CA ASP A 67 -28.09 -12.60 0.55
C ASP A 67 -27.49 -11.29 1.06
N ASN A 68 -26.20 -11.07 0.80
CA ASN A 68 -25.47 -9.87 1.17
C ASN A 68 -24.78 -9.20 -0.05
N ALA A 69 -25.41 -9.28 -1.22
CA ALA A 69 -24.81 -8.85 -2.50
C ALA A 69 -24.39 -7.38 -2.51
N ALA A 70 -25.12 -6.51 -1.81
CA ALA A 70 -24.77 -5.10 -1.70
C ALA A 70 -23.39 -4.88 -1.05
N ASN A 71 -23.06 -5.69 -0.03
CA ASN A 71 -21.78 -5.59 0.66
C ASN A 71 -20.61 -6.16 -0.13
N PHE A 72 -20.87 -7.11 -1.03
CA PHE A 72 -19.87 -7.75 -1.88
C PHE A 72 -19.88 -7.26 -3.34
N ALA A 73 -20.62 -6.18 -3.62
CA ALA A 73 -20.64 -5.54 -4.91
C ALA A 73 -19.30 -4.82 -5.16
N LEU A 74 -18.74 -5.04 -6.35
CA LEU A 74 -17.55 -4.31 -6.81
C LEU A 74 -17.82 -2.80 -6.90
N TRP A 75 -19.01 -2.43 -7.36
CA TRP A 75 -19.44 -1.05 -7.55
C TRP A 75 -20.44 -0.64 -6.47
N ARG A 76 -19.93 -0.05 -5.39
CA ARG A 76 -20.74 0.51 -4.30
C ARG A 76 -21.25 1.91 -4.65
N PRO A 77 -22.47 2.29 -4.23
CA PRO A 77 -23.04 3.60 -4.54
C PRO A 77 -22.18 4.74 -3.97
N ASN A 78 -22.33 5.95 -4.52
CA ASN A 78 -21.58 7.12 -4.02
C ASN A 78 -21.97 7.55 -2.60
N THR A 79 -23.07 7.02 -2.07
CA THR A 79 -23.51 7.19 -0.68
C THR A 79 -22.81 6.23 0.28
N ASP A 80 -22.02 5.27 -0.21
CA ASP A 80 -21.25 4.38 0.65
C ASP A 80 -20.22 5.20 1.44
N PRO A 81 -20.16 5.05 2.78
CA PRO A 81 -19.29 5.87 3.62
C PRO A 81 -17.81 5.51 3.48
N ASP A 82 -17.49 4.30 3.01
CA ASP A 82 -16.14 3.76 3.00
C ASP A 82 -15.52 3.77 1.61
N PHE A 83 -16.18 3.10 0.66
CA PHE A 83 -15.66 2.80 -0.68
C PHE A 83 -16.66 3.18 -1.79
N PRO A 84 -17.10 4.45 -1.88
CA PRO A 84 -17.92 4.92 -3.00
C PRO A 84 -17.17 4.74 -4.32
N TRP A 85 -17.83 4.19 -5.35
CA TRP A 85 -17.16 3.81 -6.60
C TRP A 85 -16.38 4.96 -7.25
N LEU A 86 -16.94 6.18 -7.24
CA LEU A 86 -16.29 7.35 -7.84
C LEU A 86 -15.05 7.77 -7.03
N GLY A 87 -15.14 7.70 -5.69
CA GLY A 87 -14.01 7.96 -4.82
C GLY A 87 -12.87 6.98 -5.09
N VAL A 88 -13.17 5.69 -5.23
CA VAL A 88 -12.19 4.66 -5.57
C VAL A 88 -11.51 4.96 -6.91
N LEU A 89 -12.27 5.30 -7.96
CA LEU A 89 -11.70 5.64 -9.27
C LEU A 89 -10.80 6.89 -9.25
N ILE A 90 -11.05 7.85 -8.36
CA ILE A 90 -10.23 9.05 -8.20
C ILE A 90 -8.96 8.71 -7.39
N ALA A 91 -9.11 8.08 -6.24
CA ALA A 91 -8.03 7.87 -5.29
C ALA A 91 -7.07 6.74 -5.70
N SER A 92 -7.57 5.66 -6.30
CA SER A 92 -6.74 4.48 -6.64
C SER A 92 -5.61 4.81 -7.62
N PRO A 93 -5.78 5.58 -8.70
CA PRO A 93 -4.67 6.01 -9.55
C PRO A 93 -3.66 6.88 -8.81
N ILE A 94 -4.12 7.78 -7.93
CA ILE A 94 -3.25 8.69 -7.16
C ILE A 94 -2.35 7.87 -6.23
N ILE A 95 -2.97 7.04 -5.38
CA ILE A 95 -2.26 6.18 -4.43
C ILE A 95 -1.39 5.18 -5.20
N GLY A 96 -1.88 4.63 -6.32
CA GLY A 96 -1.16 3.69 -7.16
C GLY A 96 0.12 4.27 -7.76
N ILE A 97 0.08 5.48 -8.32
CA ILE A 97 1.26 6.13 -8.88
C ILE A 97 2.29 6.41 -7.78
N TRP A 98 1.86 6.94 -6.63
CA TRP A 98 2.74 7.12 -5.48
C TRP A 98 3.38 5.79 -5.06
N TYR A 99 2.58 4.75 -4.83
CA TYR A 99 3.04 3.47 -4.33
C TYR A 99 4.00 2.79 -5.32
N TRP A 100 3.65 2.68 -6.60
CA TRP A 100 4.45 1.93 -7.56
C TRP A 100 5.62 2.71 -8.17
N CYS A 101 5.51 4.03 -8.26
CA CYS A 101 6.50 4.85 -8.97
C CYS A 101 7.36 5.72 -8.06
N THR A 102 7.00 5.88 -6.78
CA THR A 102 7.72 6.78 -5.87
C THR A 102 8.12 6.13 -4.55
N ASP A 103 7.49 5.02 -4.15
CA ASP A 103 7.90 4.27 -2.96
C ASP A 103 9.32 3.72 -3.15
N GLN A 104 10.23 4.16 -2.29
CA GLN A 104 11.65 3.85 -2.38
C GLN A 104 11.91 2.34 -2.36
N TYR A 105 11.14 1.57 -1.59
CA TYR A 105 11.29 0.12 -1.51
C TYR A 105 11.06 -0.57 -2.86
N ILE A 106 10.09 -0.07 -3.64
CA ILE A 106 9.72 -0.63 -4.93
C ILE A 106 10.63 -0.09 -6.03
N VAL A 107 10.84 1.23 -6.05
CA VAL A 107 11.68 1.89 -7.06
C VAL A 107 13.12 1.39 -7.00
N GLN A 108 13.67 1.17 -5.81
CA GLN A 108 15.03 0.65 -5.64
C GLN A 108 15.23 -0.73 -6.30
N ARG A 109 14.20 -1.57 -6.32
CA ARG A 109 14.25 -2.88 -6.99
C ARG A 109 14.27 -2.74 -8.51
N ALA A 110 13.49 -1.80 -9.04
CA ALA A 110 13.52 -1.49 -10.48
C ALA A 110 14.88 -0.91 -10.89
N LEU A 111 15.45 -0.01 -10.08
CA LEU A 111 16.77 0.60 -10.31
C LEU A 111 17.93 -0.39 -10.16
N SER A 112 17.73 -1.50 -9.43
CA SER A 112 18.73 -2.56 -9.28
C SER A 112 18.71 -3.56 -10.44
N ALA A 113 17.83 -3.39 -11.44
CA ALA A 113 17.81 -4.23 -12.62
C ALA A 113 19.06 -4.01 -13.48
N LYS A 114 19.45 -5.04 -14.23
CA LYS A 114 20.64 -5.01 -15.10
C LYS A 114 20.60 -3.90 -16.15
N ASP A 115 19.41 -3.64 -16.69
CA ASP A 115 19.16 -2.68 -17.76
C ASP A 115 17.65 -2.33 -17.81
N LEU A 116 17.29 -1.31 -18.59
CA LEU A 116 15.91 -0.82 -18.74
C LEU A 116 14.95 -1.91 -19.23
N LYS A 117 15.42 -2.83 -20.09
CA LYS A 117 14.61 -3.93 -20.62
C LYS A 117 14.24 -4.93 -19.53
N ASN A 118 15.20 -5.31 -18.69
CA ASN A 118 14.97 -6.17 -17.53
C ASN A 118 14.09 -5.50 -16.49
N ALA A 119 14.30 -4.21 -16.20
CA ALA A 119 13.41 -3.42 -15.33
C ALA A 119 11.96 -3.43 -15.85
N ARG A 120 11.74 -3.17 -17.14
CA ARG A 120 10.40 -3.19 -17.74
C ARG A 120 9.76 -4.57 -17.68
N ARG A 121 10.49 -5.62 -18.02
CA ARG A 121 9.99 -7.00 -17.95
C ARG A 121 9.63 -7.40 -16.52
N GLY A 122 10.46 -7.03 -15.56
CA GLY A 122 10.18 -7.22 -14.14
C GLY A 122 8.90 -6.50 -13.70
N ALA A 123 8.72 -5.24 -14.12
CA ALA A 123 7.51 -4.47 -13.83
C ALA A 123 6.26 -5.11 -14.46
N LEU A 124 6.31 -5.52 -15.74
CA LEU A 124 5.20 -6.19 -16.42
C LEU A 124 4.86 -7.55 -15.79
N TRP A 125 5.87 -8.32 -15.40
CA TRP A 125 5.68 -9.57 -14.67
C TRP A 125 5.02 -9.32 -13.31
N GLY A 126 5.45 -8.29 -12.59
CA GLY A 126 4.78 -7.83 -11.37
C GLY A 126 3.32 -7.44 -11.61
N SER A 127 3.03 -6.71 -12.69
CA SER A 127 1.64 -6.37 -13.06
C SER A 127 0.78 -7.60 -13.35
N PHE A 128 1.33 -8.60 -14.06
CA PHE A 128 0.64 -9.87 -14.28
C PHE A 128 0.35 -10.60 -12.96
N LEU A 129 1.34 -10.69 -12.06
CA LEU A 129 1.13 -11.30 -10.75
C LEU A 129 0.10 -10.55 -9.91
N LYS A 130 -0.01 -9.21 -10.06
CA LYS A 130 -0.94 -8.35 -9.32
C LYS A 130 -2.41 -8.50 -9.73
N VAL A 131 -2.70 -9.23 -10.80
CA VAL A 131 -4.08 -9.57 -11.19
C VAL A 131 -4.71 -10.60 -10.22
N TRP A 132 -3.91 -11.56 -9.75
CA TRP A 132 -4.38 -12.72 -9.00
C TRP A 132 -4.75 -12.50 -7.53
N PRO A 133 -4.27 -11.49 -6.78
CA PRO A 133 -4.66 -11.20 -5.40
C PRO A 133 -6.16 -11.22 -5.12
N VAL A 134 -7.01 -10.85 -6.08
CA VAL A 134 -8.47 -11.00 -5.93
C VAL A 134 -8.85 -12.46 -5.68
N MET A 135 -8.27 -13.41 -6.40
CA MET A 135 -8.57 -14.84 -6.26
C MET A 135 -7.94 -15.49 -5.03
N ILE A 136 -6.84 -14.93 -4.51
CA ILE A 136 -6.06 -15.56 -3.44
C ILE A 136 -6.10 -14.82 -2.09
N PHE A 137 -6.69 -13.62 -2.04
CA PHE A 137 -6.92 -12.87 -0.80
C PHE A 137 -8.40 -12.48 -0.63
N LEU A 138 -8.99 -11.82 -1.63
CA LEU A 138 -10.37 -11.35 -1.54
C LEU A 138 -11.37 -12.52 -1.51
N VAL A 139 -11.24 -13.44 -2.48
CA VAL A 139 -12.10 -14.63 -2.58
C VAL A 139 -12.00 -15.53 -1.32
N PRO A 140 -10.82 -15.82 -0.76
CA PRO A 140 -10.72 -16.46 0.55
C PRO A 140 -11.50 -15.74 1.64
N GLY A 141 -11.45 -14.40 1.71
CA GLY A 141 -12.28 -13.63 2.64
C GLY A 141 -13.77 -13.92 2.49
N LEU A 142 -14.27 -13.97 1.25
CA LEU A 142 -15.67 -14.31 0.93
C LEU A 142 -16.01 -15.76 1.29
N ILE A 143 -15.09 -16.69 1.03
CA ILE A 143 -15.24 -18.10 1.41
C ILE A 143 -15.31 -18.21 2.93
N GLY A 144 -14.44 -17.53 3.67
CA GLY A 144 -14.46 -17.50 5.12
C GLY A 144 -15.80 -16.99 5.66
N TYR A 145 -16.32 -15.88 5.12
CA TYR A 145 -17.66 -15.40 5.42
C TYR A 145 -18.73 -16.47 5.19
N ALA A 146 -18.76 -17.09 4.01
CA ALA A 146 -19.77 -18.09 3.66
C ALA A 146 -19.68 -19.36 4.54
N MET A 147 -18.46 -19.79 4.87
CA MET A 147 -18.23 -20.90 5.79
C MET A 147 -18.69 -20.59 7.20
N HIS A 148 -18.54 -19.34 7.65
CA HIS A 148 -19.05 -18.89 8.93
C HIS A 148 -20.59 -18.91 8.98
N GLN A 149 -21.25 -18.41 7.92
CA GLN A 149 -22.72 -18.47 7.81
C GLN A 149 -23.25 -19.91 7.85
N LYS A 150 -22.50 -20.88 7.29
CA LYS A 150 -22.82 -22.31 7.36
C LYS A 150 -22.45 -22.99 8.69
N GLY A 151 -21.84 -22.29 9.65
CA GLY A 151 -21.37 -22.87 10.90
C GLY A 151 -20.18 -23.83 10.74
N LEU A 152 -19.45 -23.77 9.62
CA LEU A 152 -18.27 -24.60 9.36
C LEU A 152 -17.00 -24.07 10.04
N ILE A 153 -16.94 -22.76 10.26
CA ILE A 153 -15.88 -22.07 11.00
C ILE A 153 -16.49 -20.95 11.86
N GLU A 154 -15.78 -20.57 12.91
CA GLU A 154 -16.18 -19.45 13.77
C GLU A 154 -15.20 -18.29 13.57
N ILE A 155 -15.70 -17.17 13.06
CA ILE A 155 -14.92 -15.94 12.89
C ILE A 155 -15.27 -15.03 14.07
N PRO A 156 -14.28 -14.54 14.85
CA PRO A 156 -14.53 -13.62 15.95
C PRO A 156 -15.26 -12.37 15.48
N THR A 157 -16.06 -11.78 16.37
CA THR A 157 -16.69 -10.48 16.12
C THR A 157 -15.87 -9.35 16.73
N LYS A 158 -15.87 -8.19 16.08
CA LYS A 158 -15.30 -6.94 16.58
C LYS A 158 -16.36 -5.84 16.51
N ILE A 159 -16.31 -4.91 17.45
CA ILE A 159 -17.12 -3.68 17.38
C ILE A 159 -16.37 -2.69 16.50
N THR A 160 -17.03 -2.25 15.43
CA THR A 160 -16.54 -1.27 14.46
C THR A 160 -17.64 -0.23 14.27
N ASP A 161 -17.32 1.04 14.51
CA ASP A 161 -18.24 2.17 14.35
C ASP A 161 -19.59 1.91 15.09
N GLY A 162 -19.51 1.41 16.33
CA GLY A 162 -20.66 1.13 17.20
C GLY A 162 -21.48 -0.11 16.84
N GLN A 163 -21.09 -0.85 15.78
CA GLN A 163 -21.77 -2.07 15.34
C GLN A 163 -20.90 -3.30 15.54
N GLN A 164 -21.50 -4.39 16.04
CA GLN A 164 -20.83 -5.68 16.15
C GLN A 164 -20.85 -6.37 14.78
N GLY A 165 -19.68 -6.49 14.16
CA GLY A 165 -19.48 -7.18 12.89
C GLY A 165 -18.45 -8.29 12.99
N LEU A 166 -18.28 -9.08 11.93
CA LEU A 166 -17.19 -10.04 11.85
C LEU A 166 -15.85 -9.32 11.77
N ASP A 167 -14.85 -9.81 12.50
CA ASP A 167 -13.49 -9.31 12.42
C ASP A 167 -12.84 -9.78 11.10
N GLY A 168 -12.96 -8.93 10.08
CA GLY A 168 -12.39 -9.16 8.75
C GLY A 168 -10.89 -9.44 8.76
N ASP A 169 -10.16 -8.91 9.75
CA ASP A 169 -8.71 -9.07 9.86
C ASP A 169 -8.33 -10.49 10.32
N GLN A 170 -9.25 -11.22 10.99
CA GLN A 170 -9.02 -12.58 11.51
C GLN A 170 -9.37 -13.69 10.51
N VAL A 171 -10.12 -13.38 9.44
CA VAL A 171 -10.68 -14.38 8.51
C VAL A 171 -9.59 -15.31 7.97
N PHE A 172 -8.49 -14.73 7.49
CA PHE A 172 -7.39 -15.51 6.92
C PHE A 172 -6.74 -16.44 7.95
N ALA A 173 -6.51 -15.96 9.18
CA ALA A 173 -5.90 -16.75 10.25
C ALA A 173 -6.81 -17.93 10.68
N VAL A 174 -8.11 -17.68 10.81
CA VAL A 174 -9.12 -18.72 11.09
C VAL A 174 -9.14 -19.76 9.98
N MET A 175 -9.11 -19.35 8.71
CA MET A 175 -9.07 -20.28 7.58
C MET A 175 -7.79 -21.13 7.55
N VAL A 176 -6.62 -20.53 7.78
CA VAL A 176 -5.34 -21.25 7.86
C VAL A 176 -5.38 -22.33 8.94
N SER A 177 -5.86 -21.99 10.13
CA SER A 177 -5.92 -22.91 11.27
C SER A 177 -6.98 -24.01 11.11
N SER A 178 -8.08 -23.72 10.40
CA SER A 178 -9.24 -24.63 10.30
C SER A 178 -9.25 -25.50 9.03
N LEU A 179 -8.57 -25.06 7.96
CA LEU A 179 -8.63 -25.71 6.65
C LEU A 179 -7.35 -26.44 6.29
N LEU A 180 -6.19 -25.89 6.64
CA LEU A 180 -4.92 -26.46 6.17
C LEU A 180 -4.48 -27.66 7.02
N PRO A 181 -3.98 -28.74 6.39
CA PRO A 181 -3.43 -29.89 7.10
C PRO A 181 -2.12 -29.54 7.81
N ALA A 182 -1.71 -30.39 8.75
CA ALA A 182 -0.40 -30.31 9.38
C ALA A 182 0.72 -30.33 8.32
N GLY A 183 1.82 -29.65 8.59
CA GLY A 183 2.86 -29.38 7.58
C GLY A 183 2.54 -28.16 6.73
N LEU A 184 1.49 -28.20 5.90
CA LEU A 184 1.10 -27.06 5.05
C LEU A 184 0.71 -25.83 5.89
N ARG A 185 -0.04 -26.04 6.99
CA ARG A 185 -0.34 -24.98 7.95
C ARG A 185 0.93 -24.33 8.50
N GLY A 186 1.90 -25.15 8.90
CA GLY A 186 3.19 -24.67 9.43
C GLY A 186 3.99 -23.91 8.38
N LEU A 187 4.00 -24.39 7.14
CA LEU A 187 4.65 -23.73 6.00
C LEU A 187 4.02 -22.35 5.72
N VAL A 188 2.69 -22.24 5.74
CA VAL A 188 1.99 -20.97 5.50
C VAL A 188 2.19 -19.99 6.66
N VAL A 189 2.04 -20.43 7.91
CA VAL A 189 2.27 -19.58 9.08
C VAL A 189 3.73 -19.11 9.13
N GLY A 190 4.69 -20.01 8.89
CA GLY A 190 6.10 -19.67 8.81
C GLY A 190 6.41 -18.71 7.67
N GLY A 191 5.82 -18.93 6.49
CA GLY A 191 5.94 -18.03 5.33
C GLY A 191 5.36 -16.64 5.59
N LEU A 192 4.22 -16.55 6.30
CA LEU A 192 3.60 -15.28 6.68
C LEU A 192 4.49 -14.50 7.65
N LEU A 193 5.00 -15.15 8.69
CA LEU A 193 5.94 -14.54 9.63
C LEU A 193 7.22 -14.07 8.91
N ALA A 194 7.76 -14.89 8.02
CA ALA A 194 8.95 -14.56 7.24
C ALA A 194 8.70 -13.35 6.31
N ALA A 195 7.53 -13.25 5.67
CA ALA A 195 7.16 -12.13 4.81
C ALA A 195 6.89 -10.84 5.59
N LEU A 196 6.26 -10.93 6.77
CA LEU A 196 6.09 -9.80 7.69
C LEU A 196 7.44 -9.26 8.14
N MET A 197 8.34 -10.16 8.57
CA MET A 197 9.70 -9.79 8.95
C MET A 197 10.43 -9.13 7.79
N SER A 198 10.36 -9.68 6.58
CA SER A 198 11.07 -9.10 5.43
C SER A 198 10.56 -7.71 5.05
N SER A 199 9.24 -7.51 5.10
CA SER A 199 8.61 -6.22 4.81
C SER A 199 9.03 -5.16 5.83
N LEU A 200 9.01 -5.51 7.12
CA LEU A 200 9.48 -4.64 8.21
C LEU A 200 10.98 -4.31 8.06
N SER A 201 11.80 -5.31 7.75
CA SER A 201 13.24 -5.13 7.53
C SER A 201 13.52 -4.15 6.40
N SER A 202 12.82 -4.33 5.30
CA SER A 202 12.95 -3.48 4.12
C SER A 202 12.53 -2.04 4.40
N LEU A 203 11.44 -1.84 5.15
CA LEU A 203 10.98 -0.51 5.56
C LEU A 203 11.97 0.17 6.51
N PHE A 204 12.45 -0.54 7.53
CA PHE A 204 13.45 -0.01 8.46
C PHE A 204 14.74 0.39 7.74
N ASN A 205 15.24 -0.46 6.85
CA ASN A 205 16.41 -0.14 6.04
C ASN A 205 16.18 1.05 5.10
N SER A 206 15.01 1.14 4.47
CA SER A 206 14.66 2.26 3.60
C SER A 206 14.60 3.58 4.37
N CYS A 207 13.96 3.61 5.54
CA CYS A 207 13.94 4.78 6.43
C CYS A 207 15.35 5.18 6.89
N ALA A 208 16.17 4.20 7.28
CA ALA A 208 17.56 4.44 7.67
C ALA A 208 18.37 5.05 6.53
N SER A 209 18.23 4.52 5.31
CA SER A 209 18.93 5.02 4.12
C SER A 209 18.47 6.43 3.74
N LEU A 210 17.16 6.71 3.78
CA LEU A 210 16.62 8.05 3.53
C LEU A 210 17.19 9.05 4.56
N PHE A 211 17.23 8.67 5.84
CA PHE A 211 17.80 9.54 6.86
C PHE A 211 19.31 9.73 6.69
N THR A 212 20.08 8.67 6.45
CA THR A 212 21.55 8.78 6.36
C THR A 212 21.98 9.53 5.11
N VAL A 213 21.51 9.14 3.94
CA VAL A 213 21.97 9.69 2.65
C VAL A 213 21.29 11.02 2.35
N ASP A 214 19.96 11.11 2.53
CA ASP A 214 19.24 12.31 2.09
C ASP A 214 19.25 13.45 3.10
N ILE A 215 19.51 13.17 4.37
CA ILE A 215 19.51 14.16 5.45
C ILE A 215 20.90 14.29 6.08
N TYR A 216 21.42 13.21 6.71
CA TYR A 216 22.62 13.29 7.53
C TYR A 216 23.89 13.59 6.73
N GLU A 217 24.09 12.92 5.60
CA GLU A 217 25.25 13.12 4.73
C GLU A 217 25.30 14.54 4.16
N LYS A 218 24.14 15.15 3.84
CA LYS A 218 24.07 16.55 3.41
C LYS A 218 24.41 17.53 4.53
N ILE A 219 24.13 17.17 5.79
CA ILE A 219 24.50 17.96 6.97
C ILE A 219 25.98 17.80 7.33
N ASN A 220 26.53 16.58 7.18
CA ASN A 220 27.92 16.28 7.44
C ASN A 220 28.60 15.56 6.26
N PRO A 221 28.98 16.28 5.19
CA PRO A 221 29.52 15.67 3.96
C PRO A 221 30.89 15.00 4.12
N LYS A 222 31.57 15.23 5.25
CA LYS A 222 32.90 14.65 5.55
C LYS A 222 32.82 13.37 6.38
N ALA A 223 31.61 12.89 6.68
CA ALA A 223 31.44 11.65 7.42
C ALA A 223 32.05 10.46 6.65
N SER A 224 32.80 9.61 7.36
CA SER A 224 33.29 8.36 6.77
C SER A 224 32.15 7.37 6.53
N GLU A 225 32.31 6.46 5.56
CA GLU A 225 31.31 5.41 5.29
C GLU A 225 30.98 4.59 6.55
N ARG A 226 31.99 4.26 7.37
CA ARG A 226 31.79 3.54 8.65
C ARG A 226 30.90 4.33 9.62
N HIS A 227 31.06 5.66 9.65
CA HIS A 227 30.22 6.53 10.46
C HIS A 227 28.79 6.58 9.92
N LEU A 228 28.61 6.71 8.60
CA LEU A 228 27.29 6.70 7.96
C LEU A 228 26.52 5.39 8.23
N VAL A 229 27.19 4.25 8.17
CA VAL A 229 26.60 2.95 8.54
C VAL A 229 26.16 2.95 10.01
N SER A 230 26.95 3.52 10.91
CA SER A 230 26.61 3.59 12.33
C SER A 230 25.40 4.50 12.58
N VAL A 231 25.33 5.65 11.90
CA VAL A 231 24.17 6.55 11.93
C VAL A 231 22.91 5.83 11.41
N GLY A 232 23.04 5.04 10.34
CA GLY A 232 21.94 4.23 9.81
C GLY A 232 21.40 3.23 10.82
N ARG A 233 22.29 2.55 11.57
CA ARG A 233 21.88 1.64 12.65
C ARG A 233 21.11 2.36 13.77
N VAL A 234 21.56 3.55 14.16
CA VAL A 234 20.86 4.38 15.15
C VAL A 234 19.49 4.82 14.63
N ALA A 235 19.41 5.25 13.37
CA ALA A 235 18.14 5.61 12.73
C ALA A 235 17.15 4.43 12.73
N THR A 236 17.60 3.21 12.42
CA THR A 236 16.78 2.00 12.52
C THR A 236 16.22 1.79 13.93
N VAL A 237 17.05 1.93 14.97
CA VAL A 237 16.59 1.78 16.37
C VAL A 237 15.52 2.82 16.72
N VAL A 238 15.70 4.07 16.30
CA VAL A 238 14.71 5.14 16.53
C VAL A 238 13.39 4.83 15.82
N VAL A 239 13.44 4.42 14.56
CA VAL A 239 12.25 4.06 13.77
C VAL A 239 11.51 2.88 14.41
N VAL A 240 12.22 1.85 14.88
CA VAL A 240 11.65 0.72 15.62
C VAL A 240 10.93 1.19 16.88
N ALA A 241 11.56 2.05 17.68
CA ALA A 241 10.95 2.58 18.90
C ALA A 241 9.69 3.40 18.60
N MET A 242 9.72 4.26 17.57
CA MET A 242 8.54 5.00 17.12
C MET A 242 7.42 4.09 16.64
N GLY A 243 7.74 3.01 15.92
CA GLY A 243 6.78 2.00 15.49
C GLY A 243 6.05 1.33 16.66
N ILE A 244 6.79 0.97 17.72
CA ILE A 244 6.20 0.39 18.94
C ILE A 244 5.27 1.39 19.64
N ILE A 245 5.69 2.66 19.75
CA ILE A 245 4.88 3.74 20.33
C ILE A 245 3.60 3.99 19.51
N TRP A 246 3.62 3.72 18.20
CA TRP A 246 2.48 3.92 17.32
C TRP A 246 1.40 2.82 17.40
N ILE A 247 1.70 1.63 17.95
CA ILE A 247 0.75 0.51 18.03
C ILE A 247 -0.57 0.89 18.72
N PRO A 248 -0.59 1.56 19.89
CA PRO A 248 -1.85 1.96 20.55
C PRO A 248 -2.63 2.99 19.73
N VAL A 249 -1.95 3.89 19.02
CA VAL A 249 -2.58 4.90 18.16
C VAL A 249 -3.28 4.21 16.99
N MET A 250 -2.61 3.24 16.36
CA MET A 250 -3.19 2.43 15.29
C MET A 250 -4.45 1.68 15.76
N GLN A 251 -4.45 1.09 16.96
CA GLN A 251 -5.61 0.37 17.50
C GLN A 251 -6.85 1.28 17.65
N ARG A 252 -6.67 2.57 17.90
CA ARG A 252 -7.79 3.53 17.99
C ARG A 252 -8.30 3.99 16.63
N ILE A 253 -7.40 4.24 15.68
CA ILE A 253 -7.79 4.82 14.37
C ILE A 253 -8.24 3.73 13.39
N SER A 254 -7.82 2.47 13.57
CA SER A 254 -8.18 1.33 12.71
C SER A 254 -9.51 0.64 13.07
N GLN A 255 -10.45 1.34 13.71
CA GLN A 255 -11.75 0.76 14.09
C GLN A 255 -12.50 0.20 12.87
N GLY A 256 -12.42 0.86 11.71
CA GLY A 256 -12.95 0.40 10.42
C GLY A 256 -12.12 -0.68 9.69
N GLY A 257 -11.20 -1.35 10.38
CA GLY A 257 -10.29 -2.36 9.82
C GLY A 257 -8.94 -1.80 9.40
N LEU A 258 -7.91 -2.65 9.46
CA LEU A 258 -6.53 -2.22 9.18
C LEU A 258 -6.34 -1.74 7.73
N TYR A 259 -7.05 -2.35 6.79
CA TYR A 259 -6.98 -1.96 5.37
C TYR A 259 -7.55 -0.56 5.12
N LYS A 260 -8.73 -0.24 5.68
CA LYS A 260 -9.34 1.11 5.56
C LYS A 260 -8.43 2.17 6.15
N TYR A 261 -7.85 1.90 7.32
CA TYR A 261 -6.86 2.80 7.94
C TYR A 261 -5.65 3.03 7.04
N LEU A 262 -5.02 1.95 6.55
CA LEU A 262 -3.86 2.03 5.67
C LEU A 262 -4.16 2.87 4.43
N GLN A 263 -5.29 2.60 3.76
CA GLN A 263 -5.71 3.35 2.58
C GLN A 263 -5.98 4.82 2.89
N SER A 264 -6.55 5.14 4.05
CA SER A 264 -6.80 6.54 4.44
C SER A 264 -5.49 7.33 4.66
N VAL A 265 -4.52 6.75 5.35
CA VAL A 265 -3.21 7.39 5.58
C VAL A 265 -2.48 7.60 4.26
N GLN A 266 -2.46 6.58 3.40
CA GLN A 266 -1.89 6.71 2.05
C GLN A 266 -2.62 7.79 1.25
N GLY A 267 -3.95 7.83 1.33
CA GLY A 267 -4.78 8.82 0.66
C GLY A 267 -4.50 10.28 1.06
N TYR A 268 -3.89 10.53 2.23
CA TYR A 268 -3.54 11.88 2.68
C TYR A 268 -2.09 12.26 2.38
N LEU A 269 -1.19 11.29 2.33
CA LEU A 269 0.24 11.52 2.13
C LEU A 269 0.68 11.38 0.66
N ALA A 270 0.02 10.51 -0.11
CA ALA A 270 0.35 10.24 -1.51
C ALA A 270 0.08 11.40 -2.49
N PRO A 271 -1.02 12.18 -2.37
CA PRO A 271 -1.37 13.20 -3.37
C PRO A 271 -0.29 14.25 -3.67
N PRO A 272 0.33 14.92 -2.68
CA PRO A 272 1.35 15.93 -2.98
C PRO A 272 2.58 15.36 -3.68
N ILE A 273 3.00 14.15 -3.30
CA ILE A 273 4.13 13.48 -3.94
C ILE A 273 3.77 13.12 -5.39
N THR A 274 2.58 12.54 -5.60
CA THR A 274 2.07 12.21 -6.93
C THR A 274 2.00 13.45 -7.83
N ALA A 275 1.49 14.57 -7.31
CA ALA A 275 1.42 15.82 -8.05
C ALA A 275 2.81 16.31 -8.48
N VAL A 276 3.79 16.32 -7.57
CA VAL A 276 5.17 16.72 -7.90
C VAL A 276 5.79 15.82 -8.96
N PHE A 277 5.66 14.50 -8.82
CA PHE A 277 6.24 13.56 -9.77
C PHE A 277 5.62 13.67 -11.16
N LEU A 278 4.29 13.70 -11.26
CA LEU A 278 3.61 13.83 -12.55
C LEU A 278 3.92 15.18 -13.20
N LEU A 279 3.78 16.28 -12.48
CA LEU A 279 4.07 17.60 -13.02
C LEU A 279 5.56 17.77 -13.36
N GLY A 280 6.46 17.19 -12.57
CA GLY A 280 7.90 17.18 -12.85
C GLY A 280 8.26 16.43 -14.13
N LEU A 281 7.62 15.29 -14.39
CA LEU A 281 7.88 14.49 -15.60
C LEU A 281 7.28 15.10 -16.87
N PHE A 282 6.09 15.69 -16.77
CA PHE A 282 5.32 16.15 -17.94
C PHE A 282 5.42 17.67 -18.21
N CYS A 283 5.88 18.48 -17.25
CA CYS A 283 5.88 19.94 -17.38
C CYS A 283 7.26 20.57 -17.10
N LYS A 284 7.95 21.01 -18.17
CA LYS A 284 9.25 21.72 -18.11
C LYS A 284 9.25 23.03 -17.30
N ARG A 285 8.07 23.61 -17.03
CA ARG A 285 7.91 24.89 -16.33
C ARG A 285 8.01 24.77 -14.81
N ILE A 286 7.80 23.56 -14.28
CA ILE A 286 7.74 23.31 -12.85
C ILE A 286 9.15 23.39 -12.25
N ASN A 287 9.29 24.11 -11.14
CA ASN A 287 10.58 24.35 -10.51
C ASN A 287 10.59 23.86 -9.05
N GLY A 288 11.79 23.83 -8.45
CA GLY A 288 11.97 23.36 -7.08
C GLY A 288 11.18 24.15 -6.03
N LYS A 289 10.97 25.46 -6.22
CA LYS A 289 10.15 26.27 -5.28
C LYS A 289 8.69 25.84 -5.32
N GLY A 290 8.14 25.61 -6.50
CA GLY A 290 6.80 25.07 -6.67
C GLY A 290 6.65 23.68 -6.09
N ALA A 291 7.61 22.79 -6.33
CA ALA A 291 7.62 21.44 -5.77
C ALA A 291 7.62 21.45 -4.23
N VAL A 292 8.50 22.24 -3.60
CA VAL A 292 8.58 22.37 -2.13
C VAL A 292 7.28 22.95 -1.56
N ALA A 293 6.72 23.99 -2.19
CA ALA A 293 5.46 24.58 -1.73
C ALA A 293 4.30 23.58 -1.84
N GLY A 294 4.21 22.84 -2.94
CA GLY A 294 3.22 21.77 -3.12
C GLY A 294 3.30 20.68 -2.07
N LEU A 295 4.52 20.17 -1.83
CA LEU A 295 4.76 19.16 -0.80
C LEU A 295 4.40 19.68 0.59
N ALA A 296 4.85 20.87 0.96
CA ALA A 296 4.61 21.46 2.27
C ALA A 296 3.11 21.72 2.50
N ILE A 297 2.43 22.39 1.57
CA ILE A 297 1.00 22.70 1.68
C ILE A 297 0.19 21.40 1.70
N GLY A 298 0.44 20.49 0.75
CA GLY A 298 -0.29 19.23 0.69
C GLY A 298 -0.07 18.37 1.94
N PHE A 299 1.16 18.32 2.47
CA PHE A 299 1.45 17.62 3.73
C PHE A 299 0.72 18.25 4.91
N ILE A 300 0.73 19.59 5.05
CA ILE A 300 0.03 20.29 6.13
C ILE A 300 -1.48 20.02 6.06
N VAL A 301 -2.09 20.14 4.87
CA VAL A 301 -3.54 19.90 4.70
C VAL A 301 -3.89 18.43 4.93
N GLY A 302 -3.07 17.50 4.43
CA GLY A 302 -3.25 16.06 4.64
C GLY A 302 -3.14 15.66 6.11
N MET A 303 -2.13 16.17 6.82
CA MET A 303 -1.96 15.94 8.26
C MET A 303 -3.06 16.61 9.07
N ALA A 304 -3.49 17.82 8.72
CA ALA A 304 -4.62 18.47 9.36
C ALA A 304 -5.89 17.63 9.20
N LYS A 305 -6.16 17.09 8.01
CA LYS A 305 -7.31 16.20 7.79
C LYS A 305 -7.21 14.93 8.62
N LEU A 306 -6.04 14.30 8.70
CA LEU A 306 -5.81 13.10 9.50
C LEU A 306 -6.05 13.38 11.00
N ILE A 307 -5.54 14.50 11.51
CA ILE A 307 -5.71 14.91 12.90
C ILE A 307 -7.19 15.21 13.19
N ILE A 308 -7.86 15.99 12.33
CA ILE A 308 -9.28 16.31 12.49
C ILE A 308 -10.10 15.02 12.52
N GLN A 309 -9.88 14.10 11.57
CA GLN A 309 -10.56 12.79 11.54
C GLN A 309 -10.31 11.98 12.82
N ALA A 310 -9.08 11.99 13.36
CA ALA A 310 -8.77 11.28 14.59
C ALA A 310 -9.42 11.90 15.85
N LEU A 311 -9.77 13.19 15.79
CA LEU A 311 -10.40 13.91 16.90
C LEU A 311 -11.93 13.92 16.82
N THR A 312 -12.51 13.85 15.62
CA THR A 312 -13.97 13.90 15.41
C THR A 312 -14.59 12.55 15.09
N GLY A 313 -13.79 11.56 14.66
CA GLY A 313 -14.27 10.26 14.23
C GLY A 313 -14.15 9.17 15.31
N GLY A 314 -14.87 8.07 15.10
CA GLY A 314 -14.93 6.92 16.00
C GLY A 314 -16.10 6.98 17.00
N ASP A 315 -16.20 5.94 17.83
CA ASP A 315 -17.33 5.76 18.77
C ASP A 315 -17.32 6.75 19.95
N ASP A 316 -16.18 7.36 20.24
CA ASP A 316 -15.99 8.34 21.34
C ASP A 316 -15.20 9.56 20.83
N PRO A 317 -15.86 10.49 20.10
CA PRO A 317 -15.20 11.63 19.49
C PRO A 317 -14.80 12.67 20.55
N TYR A 318 -13.54 13.11 20.50
CA TYR A 318 -13.03 14.18 21.37
C TYR A 318 -13.63 15.55 21.03
N ILE A 319 -13.98 15.77 19.76
CA ILE A 319 -14.54 17.03 19.26
C ILE A 319 -15.85 16.77 18.52
N THR A 320 -16.93 17.36 19.03
CA THR A 320 -18.27 17.31 18.43
C THR A 320 -18.76 18.66 17.90
N SER A 321 -17.99 19.73 18.13
CA SER A 321 -18.28 21.08 17.62
C SER A 321 -16.97 21.84 17.37
N PRO A 322 -16.92 22.77 16.39
CA PRO A 322 -17.99 23.23 15.51
C PRO A 322 -18.30 22.25 14.36
N GLY A 323 -19.54 22.27 13.85
CA GLY A 323 -20.03 21.28 12.87
C GLY A 323 -19.25 21.21 11.54
N TRP A 324 -18.62 22.32 11.11
CA TRP A 324 -17.76 22.30 9.91
C TRP A 324 -16.49 21.46 10.11
N LEU A 325 -15.98 21.39 11.33
CA LEU A 325 -14.77 20.63 11.65
C LEU A 325 -15.09 19.13 11.70
N VAL A 326 -16.26 18.77 12.25
CA VAL A 326 -16.81 17.41 12.18
C VAL A 326 -17.01 16.98 10.71
N TYR A 327 -17.62 17.84 9.89
CA TYR A 327 -17.81 17.57 8.46
C TYR A 327 -16.48 17.28 7.74
N VAL A 328 -15.41 18.04 8.01
CA VAL A 328 -14.08 17.80 7.41
C VAL A 328 -13.49 16.46 7.87
N GLY A 329 -13.67 16.09 9.14
CA GLY A 329 -13.17 14.83 9.68
C GLY A 329 -13.90 13.60 9.14
N GLU A 330 -15.22 13.67 9.06
CA GLU A 330 -16.09 12.61 8.53
C GLU A 330 -16.07 12.53 7.00
N TYR A 331 -15.58 13.57 6.32
CA TYR A 331 -15.52 13.59 4.87
C TYR A 331 -14.70 12.40 4.34
N ASN A 332 -15.31 11.65 3.41
CA ASN A 332 -14.75 10.40 2.91
C ASN A 332 -13.32 10.59 2.38
N PHE A 333 -12.44 9.68 2.82
CA PHE A 333 -11.01 9.80 2.59
C PHE A 333 -10.61 9.75 1.12
N LEU A 334 -11.34 9.00 0.29
CA LEU A 334 -11.05 8.85 -1.14
C LEU A 334 -11.32 10.14 -1.91
N PHE A 335 -12.41 10.84 -1.59
CA PHE A 335 -12.67 12.16 -2.17
C PHE A 335 -11.69 13.21 -1.64
N ALA A 336 -11.33 13.14 -0.35
CA ALA A 336 -10.29 13.99 0.23
C ALA A 336 -8.95 13.85 -0.52
N THR A 337 -8.56 12.64 -0.93
CA THR A 337 -7.37 12.37 -1.76
C THR A 337 -7.41 13.17 -3.07
N GLY A 338 -8.57 13.24 -3.73
CA GLY A 338 -8.76 14.04 -4.95
C GLY A 338 -8.59 15.54 -4.72
N TRP A 339 -9.20 16.08 -3.66
CA TRP A 339 -9.03 17.49 -3.30
C TRP A 339 -7.59 17.83 -2.93
N LEU A 340 -6.90 16.96 -2.17
CA LEU A 340 -5.50 17.13 -1.82
C LEU A 340 -4.60 17.13 -3.05
N LEU A 341 -4.88 16.28 -4.05
CA LEU A 341 -4.17 16.32 -5.34
C LEU A 341 -4.38 17.67 -6.02
N LEU A 342 -5.63 18.14 -6.12
CA LEU A 342 -5.94 19.40 -6.77
C LEU A 342 -5.24 20.58 -6.07
N ILE A 343 -5.34 20.66 -4.74
CA ILE A 343 -4.66 21.70 -3.95
C ILE A 343 -3.15 21.67 -4.16
N SER A 344 -2.56 20.47 -4.21
CA SER A 344 -1.13 20.30 -4.46
C SER A 344 -0.76 20.78 -5.87
N ILE A 345 -1.51 20.38 -6.90
CA ILE A 345 -1.29 20.83 -8.28
C ILE A 345 -1.39 22.36 -8.38
N LEU A 346 -2.43 22.97 -7.82
CA LEU A 346 -2.63 24.42 -7.85
C LEU A 346 -1.48 25.15 -7.14
N SER A 347 -1.03 24.63 -6.01
CA SER A 347 0.10 25.18 -5.26
C SER A 347 1.41 25.09 -6.05
N ILE A 348 1.69 23.92 -6.63
CA ILE A 348 2.91 23.66 -7.42
C ILE A 348 2.94 24.57 -8.65
N VAL A 349 1.84 24.62 -9.40
CA VAL A 349 1.72 25.42 -10.63
C VAL A 349 1.78 26.90 -10.28
N GLY A 350 0.99 27.37 -9.31
CA GLY A 350 0.94 28.76 -8.90
C GLY A 350 2.31 29.28 -8.47
N VAL A 351 2.98 28.60 -7.53
CA VAL A 351 4.31 29.02 -7.06
C VAL A 351 5.36 28.87 -8.16
N SER A 352 5.29 27.82 -9.00
CA SER A 352 6.21 27.69 -10.14
C SER A 352 6.06 28.88 -11.07
N LEU A 353 4.83 29.26 -11.45
CA LEU A 353 4.57 30.38 -12.37
C LEU A 353 4.99 31.74 -11.80
N LEU A 354 4.83 31.95 -10.49
CA LEU A 354 5.23 33.18 -9.79
C LEU A 354 6.74 33.29 -9.54
N THR A 355 7.50 32.21 -9.73
CA THR A 355 8.95 32.19 -9.50
C THR A 355 9.71 31.93 -10.80
N ALA A 356 11.02 32.21 -10.79
CA ALA A 356 11.87 32.08 -11.97
C ALA A 356 11.79 30.66 -12.58
N PRO A 357 11.75 30.53 -13.91
CA PRO A 357 11.75 29.23 -14.57
C PRO A 357 13.03 28.45 -14.25
N PRO A 358 12.98 27.10 -14.22
CA PRO A 358 14.17 26.31 -13.99
C PRO A 358 15.16 26.50 -15.15
N LYS A 359 16.46 26.56 -14.83
CA LYS A 359 17.51 26.53 -15.86
C LYS A 359 17.43 25.20 -16.63
N TYR A 360 17.64 25.24 -17.94
CA TYR A 360 17.55 24.04 -18.79
C TYR A 360 18.48 22.92 -18.31
N GLU A 361 19.70 23.26 -17.88
CA GLU A 361 20.69 22.34 -17.30
C GLU A 361 20.13 21.50 -16.12
N LYS A 362 19.19 22.05 -15.35
CA LYS A 362 18.58 21.36 -14.20
C LYS A 362 17.44 20.43 -14.58
N ILE A 363 16.94 20.51 -15.81
CA ILE A 363 15.81 19.71 -16.30
C ILE A 363 16.19 18.87 -17.53
N ALA A 364 17.41 19.02 -18.05
CA ALA A 364 17.95 18.19 -19.11
C ALA A 364 17.83 16.72 -18.69
N GLU A 365 17.37 15.85 -19.59
CA GLU A 365 17.26 14.40 -19.36
C GLU A 365 16.24 13.93 -18.30
N LEU A 366 15.51 14.85 -17.66
CA LEU A 366 14.59 14.53 -16.55
C LEU A 366 13.09 14.55 -16.90
N THR A 367 12.70 15.21 -17.98
CA THR A 367 11.29 15.36 -18.38
C THR A 367 11.05 14.73 -19.75
N TYR A 368 9.83 14.32 -20.07
CA TYR A 368 9.50 13.80 -21.42
C TYR A 368 9.85 14.78 -22.55
N ALA A 369 9.82 16.09 -22.27
CA ALA A 369 10.18 17.13 -23.22
C ALA A 369 11.69 17.35 -23.36
N THR A 370 12.51 16.84 -22.43
CA THR A 370 13.97 17.04 -22.35
C THR A 370 14.77 15.75 -22.47
N VAL A 371 14.12 14.62 -22.78
CA VAL A 371 14.76 13.34 -23.08
C VAL A 371 15.65 13.46 -24.31
N THR A 372 16.89 12.95 -24.20
CA THR A 372 17.85 12.95 -25.30
C THR A 372 17.50 11.92 -26.39
N PRO A 373 18.01 12.07 -27.62
CA PRO A 373 17.85 11.06 -28.67
C PRO A 373 18.31 9.67 -28.24
N GLU A 374 19.39 9.59 -27.46
CA GLU A 374 19.97 8.35 -26.93
C GLU A 374 19.00 7.67 -25.95
N GLN A 375 18.45 8.42 -25.00
CA GLN A 375 17.45 7.90 -24.06
C GLN A 375 16.15 7.47 -24.78
N ARG A 376 15.70 8.22 -25.80
CA ARG A 376 14.54 7.82 -26.62
C ARG A 376 14.79 6.49 -27.33
N ARG A 377 16.01 6.29 -27.83
CA ARG A 377 16.43 5.04 -28.44
C ARG A 377 16.44 3.90 -27.43
N GLU A 378 17.02 4.09 -26.25
CA GLU A 378 17.02 3.10 -25.16
C GLU A 378 15.59 2.73 -24.72
N ILE A 379 14.70 3.71 -24.58
CA ILE A 379 13.28 3.51 -24.26
C ILE A 379 12.58 2.70 -25.34
N ARG A 380 12.89 2.92 -26.62
CA ARG A 380 12.30 2.17 -27.73
C ARG A 380 12.82 0.74 -27.81
N GLU A 381 14.12 0.54 -27.64
CA GLU A 381 14.79 -0.77 -27.71
C GLU A 381 14.43 -1.69 -26.54
N SER A 382 13.95 -1.12 -25.43
CA SER A 382 13.58 -1.87 -24.23
C SER A 382 12.20 -2.55 -24.31
N TRP A 383 11.43 -2.42 -25.41
CA TRP A 383 10.18 -3.16 -25.61
C TRP A 383 9.99 -3.61 -27.05
N GLY A 384 9.37 -4.78 -27.22
CA GLY A 384 8.97 -5.34 -28.51
C GLY A 384 7.59 -5.99 -28.41
N LEU A 385 7.35 -6.96 -29.29
CA LEU A 385 6.05 -7.64 -29.38
C LEU A 385 5.68 -8.38 -28.09
N ALA A 386 6.63 -9.04 -27.42
CA ALA A 386 6.37 -9.81 -26.20
C ALA A 386 5.86 -8.92 -25.05
N GLU A 387 6.49 -7.76 -24.85
CA GLU A 387 6.08 -6.80 -23.81
C GLU A 387 4.70 -6.19 -24.12
N VAL A 388 4.40 -5.94 -25.40
CA VAL A 388 3.07 -5.46 -25.84
C VAL A 388 2.01 -6.52 -25.62
N LEU A 389 2.26 -7.77 -26.04
CA LEU A 389 1.34 -8.88 -25.85
C LEU A 389 1.05 -9.13 -24.37
N LEU A 390 2.09 -9.08 -23.52
CA LEU A 390 1.93 -9.21 -22.08
C LEU A 390 1.11 -8.04 -21.49
N THR A 391 1.33 -6.82 -21.96
CA THR A 391 0.53 -5.66 -21.55
C THR A 391 -0.94 -5.84 -21.92
N VAL A 392 -1.23 -6.24 -23.16
CA VAL A 392 -2.60 -6.50 -23.63
C VAL A 392 -3.24 -7.64 -22.83
N LEU A 393 -2.50 -8.71 -22.54
CA LEU A 393 -2.97 -9.82 -21.70
C LEU A 393 -3.35 -9.33 -20.30
N VAL A 394 -2.48 -8.56 -19.65
CA VAL A 394 -2.76 -8.01 -18.31
C VAL A 394 -3.99 -7.11 -18.32
N LEU A 395 -4.10 -6.19 -19.29
CA LEU A 395 -5.27 -5.32 -19.42
C LEU A 395 -6.55 -6.12 -19.68
N GLY A 396 -6.49 -7.16 -20.52
CA GLY A 396 -7.60 -8.07 -20.78
C GLY A 396 -8.04 -8.85 -19.55
N LEU A 397 -7.08 -9.36 -18.74
CA LEU A 397 -7.38 -10.05 -17.49
C LEU A 397 -8.01 -9.11 -16.46
N VAL A 398 -7.48 -7.89 -16.30
CA VAL A 398 -8.06 -6.87 -15.42
C VAL A 398 -9.49 -6.57 -15.85
N LEU A 399 -9.72 -6.26 -17.13
CA LEU A 399 -11.06 -6.01 -17.66
C LEU A 399 -12.00 -7.19 -17.41
N GLY A 400 -11.53 -8.42 -17.68
CA GLY A 400 -12.29 -9.65 -17.46
C GLY A 400 -12.71 -9.81 -15.99
N LEU A 401 -11.81 -9.56 -15.03
CA LEU A 401 -12.15 -9.61 -13.61
C LEU A 401 -13.16 -8.53 -13.22
N TYR A 402 -12.97 -7.29 -13.69
CA TYR A 402 -13.91 -6.19 -13.43
C TYR A 402 -15.30 -6.52 -13.97
N VAL A 403 -15.40 -7.01 -15.21
CA VAL A 403 -16.68 -7.41 -15.81
C VAL A 403 -17.29 -8.55 -15.02
N TYR A 404 -16.53 -9.61 -14.72
CA TYR A 404 -17.04 -10.77 -13.98
C TYR A 404 -17.61 -10.37 -12.60
N PHE A 405 -16.81 -9.69 -11.77
CA PHE A 405 -17.24 -9.29 -10.42
C PHE A 405 -18.25 -8.13 -10.40
N SER A 406 -18.54 -7.49 -11.55
CA SER A 406 -19.68 -6.57 -11.66
C SER A 406 -21.03 -7.31 -11.64
N PHE A 407 -21.05 -8.58 -12.07
CA PHE A 407 -22.28 -9.34 -12.30
C PHE A 407 -22.33 -10.68 -11.55
N TRP A 408 -21.28 -11.06 -10.83
CA TRP A 408 -21.14 -12.39 -10.22
C TRP A 408 -22.19 -12.79 -9.17
N LEU A 409 -22.90 -11.81 -8.58
CA LEU A 409 -24.00 -12.05 -7.62
C LEU A 409 -25.37 -11.64 -8.16
N ARG A 410 -25.48 -11.34 -9.46
CA ARG A 410 -26.78 -11.09 -10.09
C ARG A 410 -27.49 -12.37 -10.46
#